data_AF-A0A6P7GF05-F1
#
_entry.id   AF-A0A6P7GF05-F1
#
_cell.length_a   1.000
_cell.length_b   1.000
_cell.length_c   1.000
_cell.angle_alpha   90.00
_cell.angle_beta   90.00
_cell.angle_gamma   90.00
#
_symmetry.space_group_name_H-M   'P 1'
#
loop_
_entity.id
_entity.type
_entity.pdbx_description
1 polymer ?
#
loop_
_entity_poly.entity_id
_entity_poly.type
_entity_poly.pdbx_seq_one_letter_code
_entity_poly.pdbx_strand_id
1 'polypeptide(L)'
;MQWHGTSKNGGGLFYSDIEGQMNVVNVTYLNTSEAVFVKECSFLTEKDKVKVEKISVFEYNEKTFILVAKQGVLIIFGINKMGDVFDCSVVYIQNYYITGLHYIENKVYVLSLPGILTELTVEVKDNKICTTKNIVSLKNDMEKYRTHGFFFTKTYILLVIIAYPWDLQSFSKSRSYVNVFVYHNVQLKPFDLLWNNQSDSMEDYWDCFETLRIVCIKEKRFPWLGLPSNLNYDTLSTTQLKTLRLVAQLSEMVFSVIPTVKTYDIKPFIILHYLVTIKLAIERMTRLFNKRKETKLSDFQMRSIFIQNFFLKEMVAKNILPKANVGKTFIDSMIEVMTIANELEYPEPLDCVWCGDKILGPVCFPPHVDSRCCISMMPIFVVAEYKCPYCKSLAHKQIEEEHSRIYCPYCDVLMERIVMADEQILEKCRLFEVETSKQKLDVCFADCLKEEIDVNEIEENDTEYIIFSDSDEESSDSMKELYNEFSKAGINDEDD
;
A
#
# COMPACT_ATOMS: atom_id res chain seq x y z
N MET A 1 20.52 -15.47 17.52
CA MET A 1 19.93 -14.58 18.55
C MET A 1 18.52 -14.22 18.11
N GLN A 2 17.57 -14.15 19.04
CA GLN A 2 16.17 -13.82 18.79
C GLN A 2 15.62 -13.03 19.98
N TRP A 3 14.97 -11.89 19.72
CA TRP A 3 14.24 -11.13 20.72
C TRP A 3 12.79 -11.60 20.80
N HIS A 4 12.23 -11.63 22.00
CA HIS A 4 10.81 -11.84 22.25
C HIS A 4 10.34 -10.91 23.37
N GLY A 5 9.45 -9.97 23.02
CA GLY A 5 8.88 -9.05 23.99
C GLY A 5 7.81 -9.73 24.84
N THR A 6 8.01 -9.75 26.15
CA THR A 6 7.02 -10.28 27.12
C THR A 6 6.25 -9.16 27.83
N SER A 7 6.72 -7.92 27.70
CA SER A 7 6.07 -6.73 28.26
C SER A 7 6.41 -5.49 27.43
N LYS A 8 5.70 -4.38 27.68
CA LYS A 8 5.94 -3.09 27.00
C LYS A 8 7.38 -2.59 27.13
N ASN A 9 8.05 -2.90 28.24
CA ASN A 9 9.38 -2.38 28.58
C ASN A 9 10.42 -3.49 28.82
N GLY A 10 10.15 -4.73 28.38
CA GLY A 10 11.03 -5.85 28.66
C GLY A 10 10.67 -7.13 27.93
N GLY A 11 11.57 -8.10 27.97
CA GLY A 11 11.47 -9.34 27.21
C GLY A 11 12.68 -10.24 27.36
N GLY A 12 12.65 -11.36 26.66
CA GLY A 12 13.74 -12.33 26.63
C GLY A 12 14.60 -12.18 25.39
N LEU A 13 15.92 -12.04 25.58
CA LEU A 13 16.90 -12.17 24.51
C LEU A 13 17.45 -13.60 24.49
N PHE A 14 17.00 -14.38 23.51
CA PHE A 14 17.44 -15.75 23.31
C PHE A 14 18.69 -15.77 22.43
N TYR A 15 19.73 -16.49 22.84
CA TYR A 15 20.93 -16.68 22.06
C TYR A 15 21.55 -18.04 22.30
N SER A 16 22.53 -18.34 21.46
CA SER A 16 23.32 -19.56 21.53
C SER A 16 24.80 -19.22 21.39
N ASP A 17 25.65 -19.99 22.02
CA ASP A 17 27.09 -19.90 21.84
C ASP A 17 27.62 -20.83 20.74
N ILE A 18 28.94 -20.81 20.53
CA ILE A 18 29.61 -21.68 19.55
C ILE A 18 29.66 -23.16 19.98
N GLU A 19 29.44 -23.44 21.27
CA GLU A 19 29.43 -24.79 21.82
C GLU A 19 28.04 -25.44 21.69
N GLY A 20 27.06 -24.70 21.16
CA GLY A 20 25.70 -25.17 20.94
C GLY A 20 24.79 -25.03 22.16
N GLN A 21 25.24 -24.35 23.22
CA GLN A 21 24.43 -24.06 24.39
C GLN A 21 23.45 -22.95 24.07
N MET A 22 22.27 -23.00 24.69
CA MET A 22 21.26 -21.95 24.56
C MET A 22 20.96 -21.28 25.89
N ASN A 23 20.92 -19.96 25.85
CA ASN A 23 20.65 -19.11 26.98
C ASN A 23 19.57 -18.09 26.62
N VAL A 24 18.85 -17.65 27.64
CA VAL A 24 18.05 -16.43 27.59
C VAL A 24 18.57 -15.46 28.62
N VAL A 25 18.61 -14.19 28.27
CA VAL A 25 18.77 -13.12 29.24
C VAL A 25 17.49 -12.31 29.30
N ASN A 26 16.96 -12.16 30.50
CA ASN A 26 15.82 -11.27 30.74
C ASN A 26 16.30 -9.82 30.71
N VAL A 27 15.71 -9.02 29.84
CA VAL A 27 16.01 -7.60 29.65
C VAL A 27 14.81 -6.78 30.09
N THR A 28 15.03 -5.82 30.98
CA THR A 28 14.01 -4.90 31.50
C THR A 28 14.41 -3.44 31.27
N TYR A 29 13.44 -2.54 31.41
CA TYR A 29 13.62 -1.08 31.29
C TYR A 29 14.05 -0.58 29.88
N LEU A 30 13.58 -1.23 28.81
CA LEU A 30 13.92 -0.85 27.42
C LEU A 30 13.54 0.58 27.00
N ASN A 31 12.62 1.22 27.72
CA ASN A 31 12.14 2.57 27.44
C ASN A 31 12.81 3.65 28.31
N THR A 32 13.79 3.30 29.12
CA THR A 32 14.66 4.26 29.83
C THR A 32 15.97 4.45 29.06
N SER A 33 16.80 5.41 29.49
CA SER A 33 18.12 5.66 28.88
C SER A 33 19.07 4.46 28.98
N GLU A 34 18.75 3.46 29.80
CA GLU A 34 19.55 2.26 30.04
C GLU A 34 18.66 1.01 30.02
N ALA A 35 19.16 -0.09 29.44
CA ALA A 35 18.53 -1.41 29.52
C ALA A 35 19.23 -2.26 30.58
N VAL A 36 18.46 -2.96 31.42
CA VAL A 36 19.00 -3.79 32.51
C VAL A 36 18.91 -5.27 32.12
N PHE A 37 20.05 -5.95 32.15
CA PHE A 37 20.15 -7.39 31.95
C PHE A 37 20.16 -8.07 33.33
N VAL A 38 19.07 -8.75 33.68
CA VAL A 38 18.85 -9.19 35.07
C VAL A 38 19.49 -10.55 35.34
N LYS A 39 19.03 -11.59 34.64
CA LYS A 39 19.43 -12.98 34.89
C LYS A 39 19.52 -13.74 33.56
N GLU A 40 20.63 -14.44 33.41
CA GLU A 40 20.83 -15.44 32.36
C GLU A 40 20.31 -16.80 32.84
N CYS A 41 19.49 -17.45 32.01
CA CYS A 41 19.01 -18.80 32.23
C CYS A 41 19.40 -19.68 31.03
N SER A 42 20.08 -20.79 31.29
CA SER A 42 20.42 -21.77 30.26
C SER A 42 19.27 -22.74 30.02
N PHE A 43 18.85 -22.89 28.76
CA PHE A 43 17.82 -23.83 28.32
C PHE A 43 18.40 -25.12 27.76
N LEU A 44 19.53 -25.03 27.05
CA LEU A 44 20.25 -26.18 26.52
C LEU A 44 21.69 -26.08 27.03
N THR A 45 22.04 -26.92 28.00
CA THR A 45 23.34 -26.87 28.69
C THR A 45 24.35 -27.86 28.10
N GLU A 46 23.92 -28.78 27.24
CA GLU A 46 24.82 -29.74 26.62
C GLU A 46 25.73 -29.08 25.59
N LYS A 47 27.03 -29.31 25.72
CA LYS A 47 28.07 -28.84 24.79
C LYS A 47 28.36 -29.93 23.76
N ASP A 48 27.50 -30.02 22.75
CA ASP A 48 27.68 -30.97 21.65
C ASP A 48 28.51 -30.39 20.49
N LYS A 49 28.94 -29.11 20.59
CA LYS A 49 29.69 -28.38 19.56
C LYS A 49 28.95 -28.25 18.23
N VAL A 50 27.64 -28.49 18.24
CA VAL A 50 26.80 -28.26 17.08
C VAL A 50 26.21 -26.86 17.22
N LYS A 51 26.52 -25.98 16.27
CA LYS A 51 26.03 -24.61 16.31
C LYS A 51 24.50 -24.57 16.14
N VAL A 52 23.84 -23.73 16.93
CA VAL A 52 22.43 -23.38 16.70
C VAL A 52 22.37 -22.34 15.58
N GLU A 53 21.61 -22.66 14.54
CA GLU A 53 21.58 -21.89 13.31
C GLU A 53 20.46 -20.87 13.31
N LYS A 54 19.31 -21.24 13.91
CA LYS A 54 18.16 -20.36 14.01
C LYS A 54 17.41 -20.60 15.31
N ILE A 55 16.97 -19.50 15.90
CA ILE A 55 16.05 -19.49 17.05
C ILE A 55 14.80 -18.75 16.60
N SER A 56 13.63 -19.26 16.92
CA SER A 56 12.37 -18.56 16.69
C SER A 56 11.44 -18.78 17.87
N VAL A 57 10.64 -17.79 18.19
CA VAL A 57 9.71 -17.83 19.33
C VAL A 57 8.32 -17.48 18.82
N PHE A 58 7.33 -18.25 19.24
CA PHE A 58 5.92 -17.97 18.95
C PHE A 58 5.05 -18.28 20.15
N GLU A 59 3.87 -17.66 20.17
CA GLU A 59 2.85 -17.91 21.17
C GLU A 59 1.65 -18.57 20.51
N TYR A 60 1.11 -19.61 21.15
CA TYR A 60 -0.10 -20.29 20.69
C TYR A 60 -0.85 -20.87 21.88
N ASN A 61 -2.17 -20.65 21.94
CA ASN A 61 -3.03 -21.07 23.06
C ASN A 61 -2.44 -20.70 24.43
N GLU A 62 -2.00 -19.44 24.55
CA GLU A 62 -1.41 -18.86 25.77
C GLU A 62 -0.16 -19.59 26.30
N LYS A 63 0.53 -20.34 25.44
CA LYS A 63 1.81 -20.99 25.71
C LYS A 63 2.86 -20.42 24.77
N THR A 64 4.09 -20.30 25.26
CA THR A 64 5.22 -19.85 24.46
C THR A 64 6.00 -21.06 23.98
N PHE A 65 6.34 -21.08 22.70
CA PHE A 65 7.14 -22.14 22.08
C PHE A 65 8.44 -21.54 21.56
N ILE A 66 9.56 -22.17 21.93
CA ILE A 66 10.88 -21.82 21.41
C ILE A 66 11.32 -22.92 20.46
N LEU A 67 11.58 -22.51 19.22
CA LEU A 67 12.09 -23.35 18.17
C LEU A 67 13.58 -23.14 17.99
N VAL A 68 14.34 -24.23 18.03
CA VAL A 68 15.79 -24.22 17.93
C VAL A 68 16.21 -25.15 16.80
N ALA A 69 16.71 -24.57 15.72
CA ALA A 69 17.22 -25.33 14.58
C ALA A 69 18.72 -25.59 14.75
N LYS A 70 19.09 -26.87 14.77
CA LYS A 70 20.45 -27.35 15.01
C LYS A 70 20.78 -28.41 13.96
N GLN A 71 21.46 -28.00 12.88
CA GLN A 71 21.63 -28.82 11.67
C GLN A 71 20.29 -29.37 11.16
N GLY A 72 20.11 -30.69 11.02
CA GLY A 72 18.86 -31.34 10.61
C GLY A 72 17.86 -31.59 11.74
N VAL A 73 18.12 -31.10 12.95
CA VAL A 73 17.27 -31.32 14.12
C VAL A 73 16.56 -30.02 14.49
N LEU A 74 15.25 -30.10 14.71
CA LEU A 74 14.47 -29.04 15.31
C LEU A 74 14.10 -29.43 16.75
N ILE A 75 14.51 -28.62 17.71
CA ILE A 75 14.14 -28.77 19.12
C ILE A 75 13.05 -27.75 19.43
N ILE A 76 11.98 -28.19 20.07
CA ILE A 76 10.81 -27.39 20.42
C ILE A 76 10.65 -27.41 21.94
N PHE A 77 10.86 -26.28 22.59
CA PHE A 77 10.59 -26.11 24.02
C PHE A 77 9.22 -25.47 24.21
N GLY A 78 8.43 -26.02 25.12
CA GLY A 78 7.15 -25.45 25.53
C GLY A 78 7.29 -24.78 26.89
N ILE A 79 6.89 -23.52 26.98
CA ILE A 79 6.93 -22.71 28.20
C ILE A 79 5.50 -22.34 28.59
N ASN A 80 5.19 -22.51 29.87
CA ASN A 80 3.91 -22.12 30.45
C ASN A 80 3.90 -20.61 30.83
N LYS A 81 2.75 -20.07 31.24
CA LYS A 81 2.63 -18.66 31.67
C LYS A 81 3.52 -18.29 32.86
N MET A 82 3.95 -19.26 33.67
CA MET A 82 4.82 -19.05 34.82
C MET A 82 6.30 -18.93 34.41
N GLY A 83 6.63 -19.22 33.15
CA GLY A 83 7.99 -19.24 32.64
C GLY A 83 8.69 -20.60 32.78
N ASP A 84 7.98 -21.63 33.26
CA ASP A 84 8.55 -22.98 33.39
C ASP A 84 8.45 -23.74 32.07
N VAL A 85 9.52 -24.47 31.75
CA VAL A 85 9.52 -25.42 30.62
C VAL A 85 8.67 -26.63 31.02
N PHE A 86 7.55 -26.85 30.34
CA PHE A 86 6.67 -28.00 30.62
C PHE A 86 7.04 -29.23 29.79
N ASP A 87 7.61 -29.06 28.61
CA ASP A 87 8.06 -30.17 27.76
C ASP A 87 9.11 -29.73 26.72
N CYS A 88 9.85 -30.70 26.19
CA CYS A 88 10.82 -30.56 25.12
C CYS A 88 10.63 -31.67 24.09
N SER A 89 10.36 -31.30 22.84
CA SER A 89 10.20 -32.24 21.73
C SER A 89 11.34 -32.08 20.74
N VAL A 90 11.94 -33.20 20.33
CA VAL A 90 13.01 -33.23 19.33
C VAL A 90 12.47 -33.86 18.06
N VAL A 91 12.48 -33.10 16.98
CA VAL A 91 11.97 -33.51 15.66
C VAL A 91 13.12 -33.59 14.68
N TYR A 92 13.33 -34.78 14.11
CA TYR A 92 14.30 -34.96 13.04
C TYR A 92 13.71 -34.54 11.69
N ILE A 93 14.19 -33.40 11.19
CA ILE A 93 13.87 -32.89 9.86
C ILE A 93 14.90 -33.52 8.93
N GLN A 94 14.58 -34.75 8.49
CA GLN A 94 15.31 -35.49 7.45
C GLN A 94 16.02 -34.54 6.48
N ASN A 95 17.28 -34.88 6.15
CA ASN A 95 18.26 -34.12 5.36
C ASN A 95 19.28 -33.33 6.18
N TYR A 96 20.39 -33.00 5.52
CA TYR A 96 21.63 -32.52 6.13
C TYR A 96 21.50 -31.33 7.08
N TYR A 97 20.65 -30.34 6.76
CA TYR A 97 20.67 -29.05 7.44
C TYR A 97 19.38 -28.25 7.22
N ILE A 98 18.87 -27.59 8.27
CA ILE A 98 17.73 -26.67 8.21
C ILE A 98 18.21 -25.28 7.79
N THR A 99 17.68 -24.79 6.66
CA THR A 99 18.04 -23.50 6.06
C THR A 99 17.00 -22.41 6.32
N GLY A 100 15.78 -22.80 6.65
CA GLY A 100 14.69 -21.86 6.92
C GLY A 100 13.73 -22.41 7.96
N LEU A 101 13.16 -21.48 8.72
CA LEU A 101 12.16 -21.73 9.75
C LEU A 101 11.19 -20.56 9.76
N HIS A 102 9.89 -20.86 9.73
CA HIS A 102 8.81 -19.88 9.86
C HIS A 102 7.63 -20.55 10.56
N TYR A 103 6.74 -19.78 11.18
CA TYR A 103 5.54 -20.33 11.81
C TYR A 103 4.32 -19.50 11.46
N ILE A 104 3.17 -20.16 11.40
CA ILE A 104 1.85 -19.55 11.25
C ILE A 104 0.96 -20.27 12.26
N GLU A 105 0.49 -19.55 13.28
CA GLU A 105 -0.24 -20.13 14.40
C GLU A 105 0.53 -21.31 15.03
N ASN A 106 -0.04 -22.52 15.03
CA ASN A 106 0.58 -23.74 15.54
C ASN A 106 1.33 -24.56 14.47
N LYS A 107 1.42 -24.05 13.25
CA LYS A 107 2.13 -24.71 12.15
C LYS A 107 3.52 -24.14 12.01
N VAL A 108 4.52 -25.00 12.03
CA VAL A 108 5.93 -24.66 11.85
C VAL A 108 6.39 -25.20 10.50
N TYR A 109 6.82 -24.30 9.63
CA TYR A 109 7.39 -24.62 8.34
C TYR A 109 8.91 -24.65 8.44
N VAL A 110 9.50 -25.75 7.96
CA VAL A 110 10.94 -25.99 8.01
C VAL A 110 11.43 -26.31 6.60
N LEU A 111 12.43 -25.56 6.12
CA LEU A 111 13.07 -25.82 4.84
C LEU A 111 14.45 -26.42 5.06
N SER A 112 14.66 -27.62 4.52
CA SER A 112 15.98 -28.28 4.54
C SER A 112 16.84 -27.87 3.34
N LEU A 113 18.15 -28.07 3.43
CA LEU A 113 19.17 -27.71 2.44
C LEU A 113 18.92 -28.25 1.01
N PRO A 114 18.40 -29.48 0.82
CA PRO A 114 17.98 -29.98 -0.51
C PRO A 114 16.62 -29.44 -0.98
N GLY A 115 16.05 -28.47 -0.25
CA GLY A 115 14.78 -27.82 -0.59
C GLY A 115 13.51 -28.60 -0.24
N ILE A 116 13.59 -29.59 0.67
CA ILE A 116 12.36 -30.20 1.21
C ILE A 116 11.73 -29.25 2.22
N LEU A 117 10.51 -28.80 1.93
CA LEU A 117 9.67 -28.02 2.81
C LEU A 117 8.78 -28.94 3.64
N THR A 118 8.94 -28.90 4.96
CA THR A 118 8.16 -29.70 5.91
C THR A 118 7.24 -28.77 6.71
N GLU A 119 5.96 -29.12 6.80
CA GLU A 119 5.02 -28.56 7.75
C GLU A 119 4.96 -29.45 9.00
N LEU A 120 5.14 -28.85 10.17
CA LEU A 120 4.95 -29.50 11.46
C LEU A 120 3.75 -28.84 12.16
N THR A 121 2.72 -29.62 12.47
CA THR A 121 1.64 -29.14 13.34
C THR A 121 2.03 -29.42 14.79
N VAL A 122 2.13 -28.36 15.60
CA VAL A 122 2.49 -28.44 17.02
C VAL A 122 1.21 -28.41 17.85
N GLU A 123 1.01 -29.44 18.67
CA GLU A 123 -0.13 -29.55 19.58
C GLU A 123 0.38 -29.84 21.00
N VAL A 124 -0.44 -29.54 22.00
CA VAL A 124 -0.17 -29.93 23.38
C VAL A 124 -1.26 -30.87 23.87
N LYS A 125 -0.89 -32.09 24.24
CA LYS A 125 -1.78 -33.11 24.83
C LYS A 125 -1.17 -33.57 26.14
N ASP A 126 -1.92 -33.47 27.23
CA ASP A 126 -1.48 -33.85 28.58
C ASP A 126 -0.11 -33.24 28.99
N ASN A 127 0.06 -31.94 28.74
CA ASN A 127 1.32 -31.21 28.95
C ASN A 127 2.52 -31.79 28.18
N LYS A 128 2.29 -32.49 27.07
CA LYS A 128 3.34 -32.92 26.14
C LYS A 128 3.14 -32.31 24.76
N ILE A 129 4.22 -31.89 24.16
CA ILE A 129 4.30 -31.38 22.80
C ILE A 129 4.22 -32.58 21.85
N CYS A 130 3.13 -32.64 21.10
CA CYS A 130 2.95 -33.58 20.02
C CYS A 130 3.19 -32.86 18.69
N THR A 131 3.95 -33.48 17.79
CA THR A 131 4.17 -32.94 16.45
C THR A 131 3.69 -33.91 15.39
N THR A 132 2.94 -33.40 14.43
CA THR A 132 2.56 -34.15 13.23
C THR A 132 3.32 -33.58 12.04
N LYS A 133 4.01 -34.44 11.28
CA LYS A 133 4.85 -34.06 10.15
C LYS A 133 4.14 -34.28 8.82
N ASN A 134 4.14 -33.27 7.96
CA ASN A 134 3.68 -33.35 6.59
C ASN A 134 4.72 -32.75 5.63
N ILE A 135 4.96 -33.39 4.48
CA ILE A 135 5.88 -32.84 3.46
C ILE A 135 5.06 -32.02 2.47
N VAL A 136 5.41 -30.75 2.31
CA VAL A 136 4.76 -29.85 1.35
C VAL A 136 5.39 -30.10 -0.02
N SER A 137 4.59 -30.62 -0.95
CA SER A 137 5.04 -30.88 -2.31
C SER A 137 5.27 -29.55 -3.06
N LEU A 138 6.51 -29.32 -3.48
CA LEU A 138 6.88 -28.21 -4.36
C LEU A 138 6.89 -28.70 -5.81
N LYS A 139 6.41 -27.88 -6.74
CA LYS A 139 6.32 -28.24 -8.16
C LYS A 139 7.70 -28.37 -8.84
N ASN A 140 8.71 -27.70 -8.30
CA ASN A 140 10.05 -27.71 -8.85
C ASN A 140 10.89 -28.80 -8.20
N ASP A 141 11.75 -29.42 -9.01
CA ASP A 141 12.80 -30.31 -8.52
C ASP A 141 13.88 -29.50 -7.79
N MET A 142 13.67 -29.34 -6.48
CA MET A 142 14.53 -28.55 -5.62
C MET A 142 15.86 -29.23 -5.29
N GLU A 143 16.01 -30.53 -5.57
CA GLU A 143 17.24 -31.29 -5.25
C GLU A 143 18.46 -30.80 -6.04
N LYS A 144 18.21 -30.13 -7.18
CA LYS A 144 19.23 -29.45 -7.99
C LYS A 144 19.75 -28.15 -7.37
N TYR A 145 19.14 -27.71 -6.28
CA TYR A 145 19.44 -26.44 -5.65
C TYR A 145 19.78 -26.61 -4.17
N ARG A 146 20.74 -25.82 -3.73
CA ARG A 146 21.03 -25.56 -2.33
C ARG A 146 20.14 -24.41 -1.87
N THR A 147 19.16 -24.68 -1.02
CA THR A 147 18.33 -23.60 -0.47
C THR A 147 19.06 -22.85 0.63
N HIS A 148 18.71 -21.58 0.83
CA HIS A 148 19.29 -20.71 1.87
C HIS A 148 18.26 -20.16 2.84
N GLY A 149 16.99 -20.33 2.53
CA GLY A 149 15.89 -19.87 3.37
C GLY A 149 14.64 -19.63 2.55
N PHE A 150 13.58 -19.27 3.26
CA PHE A 150 12.32 -18.89 2.67
C PHE A 150 11.61 -17.87 3.55
N PHE A 151 10.62 -17.22 2.98
CA PHE A 151 9.68 -16.39 3.70
C PHE A 151 8.30 -16.46 3.04
N PHE A 152 7.27 -16.22 3.85
CA PHE A 152 5.94 -15.93 3.34
C PHE A 152 5.76 -14.41 3.27
N THR A 153 4.96 -13.95 2.31
CA THR A 153 4.47 -12.57 2.35
C THR A 153 3.44 -12.40 3.46
N LYS A 154 3.12 -11.15 3.83
CA LYS A 154 2.24 -10.86 4.97
C LYS A 154 0.84 -11.45 4.82
N THR A 155 0.30 -11.50 3.60
CA THR A 155 -1.01 -12.12 3.33
C THR A 155 -0.93 -13.64 3.16
N TYR A 156 0.27 -14.22 3.26
CA TYR A 156 0.58 -15.64 3.03
C TYR A 156 0.22 -16.16 1.63
N ILE A 157 -0.11 -15.26 0.69
CA ILE A 157 -0.45 -15.65 -0.68
C ILE A 157 0.75 -16.11 -1.48
N LEU A 158 1.95 -15.61 -1.16
CA LEU A 158 3.21 -16.02 -1.77
C LEU A 158 4.14 -16.65 -0.75
N LEU A 159 4.75 -17.76 -1.16
CA LEU A 159 5.92 -18.37 -0.54
C LEU A 159 7.12 -18.11 -1.46
N VAL A 160 8.19 -17.55 -0.91
CA VAL A 160 9.42 -17.27 -1.66
C VAL A 160 10.56 -18.09 -1.08
N ILE A 161 11.23 -18.88 -1.92
CA ILE A 161 12.41 -19.68 -1.56
C ILE A 161 13.63 -19.14 -2.30
N ILE A 162 14.70 -18.91 -1.55
CA ILE A 162 15.99 -18.47 -2.10
C ILE A 162 16.91 -19.68 -2.19
N ALA A 163 17.48 -19.94 -3.36
CA ALA A 163 18.36 -21.08 -3.58
C ALA A 163 19.47 -20.80 -4.61
N TYR A 164 20.56 -21.54 -4.51
CA TYR A 164 21.66 -21.55 -5.47
C TYR A 164 21.70 -22.91 -6.16
N PRO A 165 22.17 -23.02 -7.41
CA PRO A 165 22.42 -24.32 -8.01
C PRO A 165 23.40 -25.14 -7.16
N TRP A 166 23.19 -26.45 -7.05
CA TRP A 166 24.06 -27.36 -6.28
C TRP A 166 25.44 -27.58 -6.94
N ASP A 167 25.64 -27.08 -8.16
CA ASP A 167 26.78 -27.40 -9.01
C ASP A 167 28.16 -27.13 -8.37
N LEU A 168 28.81 -28.22 -7.95
CA LEU A 168 30.24 -28.27 -7.62
C LEU A 168 31.14 -27.93 -8.83
N GLN A 169 30.59 -27.94 -10.06
CA GLN A 169 31.35 -27.74 -11.30
C GLN A 169 31.41 -26.29 -11.80
N SER A 170 30.74 -25.33 -11.14
CA SER A 170 30.63 -23.94 -11.64
C SER A 170 31.79 -22.99 -11.26
N PHE A 171 32.91 -23.50 -10.72
CA PHE A 171 34.12 -22.69 -10.50
C PHE A 171 34.71 -22.12 -11.79
N SER A 172 34.34 -22.68 -12.95
CA SER A 172 34.69 -22.09 -14.25
C SER A 172 33.54 -21.26 -14.83
N LYS A 173 33.61 -19.94 -14.60
CA LYS A 173 33.14 -18.86 -15.49
C LYS A 173 31.65 -18.47 -15.57
N SER A 174 30.71 -19.06 -14.84
CA SER A 174 29.33 -18.53 -14.81
C SER A 174 29.02 -17.82 -13.48
N ARG A 175 28.58 -16.56 -13.54
CA ARG A 175 27.98 -15.86 -12.39
C ARG A 175 26.94 -16.79 -11.75
N SER A 176 27.17 -17.23 -10.51
CA SER A 176 26.20 -18.04 -9.77
C SER A 176 24.99 -17.17 -9.45
N TYR A 177 23.96 -17.25 -10.27
CA TYR A 177 22.74 -16.49 -10.04
C TYR A 177 21.99 -17.07 -8.85
N VAL A 178 21.65 -16.22 -7.90
CA VAL A 178 20.67 -16.53 -6.85
C VAL A 178 19.35 -16.79 -7.55
N ASN A 179 18.77 -17.97 -7.34
CA ASN A 179 17.44 -18.29 -7.84
C ASN A 179 16.41 -17.93 -6.76
N VAL A 180 15.36 -17.25 -7.18
CA VAL A 180 14.21 -16.91 -6.33
C VAL A 180 13.01 -17.67 -6.88
N PHE A 181 12.58 -18.70 -6.15
CA PHE A 181 11.39 -19.47 -6.48
C PHE A 181 10.19 -18.86 -5.77
N VAL A 182 9.17 -18.49 -6.53
CA VAL A 182 7.94 -17.89 -6.01
C VAL A 182 6.79 -18.86 -6.23
N TYR A 183 6.12 -19.24 -5.15
CA TYR A 183 4.98 -20.15 -5.14
C TYR A 183 3.73 -19.40 -4.69
N HIS A 184 2.66 -19.49 -5.49
CA HIS A 184 1.34 -18.96 -5.16
C HIS A 184 0.52 -20.01 -4.39
N ASN A 185 0.00 -19.62 -3.22
CA ASN A 185 -0.99 -20.40 -2.50
C ASN A 185 -2.35 -20.36 -3.20
N VAL A 186 -2.66 -21.41 -3.96
CA VAL A 186 -3.89 -21.54 -4.74
C VAL A 186 -5.18 -21.60 -3.92
N GLN A 187 -5.08 -21.86 -2.61
CA GLN A 187 -6.24 -21.83 -1.71
C GLN A 187 -6.68 -20.39 -1.39
N LEU A 188 -5.76 -19.43 -1.52
CA LEU A 188 -6.01 -18.03 -1.29
C LEU A 188 -6.27 -17.32 -2.62
N LYS A 189 -7.44 -16.69 -2.72
CA LYS A 189 -7.81 -15.87 -3.86
C LYS A 189 -7.34 -14.43 -3.61
N PRO A 190 -6.43 -13.88 -4.44
CA PRO A 190 -5.85 -12.55 -4.21
C PRO A 190 -6.91 -11.46 -4.14
N PHE A 191 -7.92 -11.53 -5.01
CA PHE A 191 -8.98 -10.55 -5.06
C PHE A 191 -9.84 -10.59 -3.78
N ASP A 192 -10.21 -11.77 -3.28
CA ASP A 192 -11.02 -11.91 -2.08
C ASP A 192 -10.31 -11.35 -0.85
N LEU A 193 -8.98 -11.51 -0.76
CA LEU A 193 -8.16 -10.91 0.30
C LEU A 193 -8.16 -9.37 0.22
N LEU A 194 -8.04 -8.81 -0.98
CA LEU A 194 -8.10 -7.36 -1.20
C LEU A 194 -9.51 -6.80 -0.88
N TRP A 195 -10.55 -7.50 -1.31
CA TRP A 195 -11.94 -7.05 -1.20
C TRP A 195 -12.47 -7.09 0.24
N ASN A 196 -12.04 -8.09 1.01
CA ASN A 196 -12.44 -8.28 2.41
C ASN A 196 -11.38 -7.74 3.39
N ASN A 197 -10.53 -6.84 2.93
CA ASN A 197 -9.50 -6.22 3.77
C ASN A 197 -10.14 -5.41 4.92
N GLN A 198 -9.87 -5.83 6.15
CA GLN A 198 -10.39 -5.18 7.37
C GLN A 198 -9.47 -4.09 7.94
N SER A 199 -8.25 -3.91 7.42
CA SER A 199 -7.28 -2.95 7.98
C SER A 199 -7.49 -1.51 7.49
N ASP A 200 -8.42 -1.29 6.56
CA ASP A 200 -8.62 -0.02 5.84
C ASP A 200 -7.36 0.56 5.18
N SER A 201 -6.34 -0.29 4.96
CA SER A 201 -5.05 0.10 4.36
C SER A 201 -4.57 -0.98 3.39
N MET A 202 -4.04 -0.54 2.24
CA MET A 202 -3.45 -1.42 1.23
C MET A 202 -1.96 -1.72 1.46
N GLU A 203 -1.33 -1.17 2.51
CA GLU A 203 0.11 -1.27 2.79
C GLU A 203 0.63 -2.72 2.71
N ASP A 204 -0.14 -3.66 3.26
CA ASP A 204 0.27 -5.05 3.44
C ASP A 204 -0.23 -6.01 2.35
N TYR A 205 -0.94 -5.51 1.32
CA TYR A 205 -1.62 -6.32 0.31
C TYR A 205 -1.04 -6.19 -1.10
N TRP A 206 0.13 -5.57 -1.27
CA TRP A 206 0.79 -5.41 -2.57
C TRP A 206 1.18 -6.76 -3.22
N ASP A 207 1.44 -7.77 -2.41
CA ASP A 207 1.65 -9.15 -2.85
C ASP A 207 0.40 -9.75 -3.52
N CYS A 208 -0.80 -9.38 -3.08
CA CYS A 208 -2.06 -9.80 -3.69
C CYS A 208 -2.23 -9.19 -5.08
N PHE A 209 -1.88 -7.91 -5.28
CA PHE A 209 -1.91 -7.28 -6.61
C PHE A 209 -0.92 -7.91 -7.58
N GLU A 210 0.31 -8.17 -7.13
CA GLU A 210 1.31 -8.84 -7.96
C GLU A 210 0.89 -10.28 -8.30
N THR A 211 0.35 -11.02 -7.32
CA THR A 211 -0.20 -12.35 -7.56
C THR A 211 -1.34 -12.30 -8.57
N LEU A 212 -2.26 -11.33 -8.44
CA LEU A 212 -3.37 -11.13 -9.36
C LEU A 212 -2.85 -10.86 -10.77
N ARG A 213 -1.84 -9.99 -10.93
CA ARG A 213 -1.18 -9.71 -12.22
C ARG A 213 -0.60 -10.98 -12.85
N ILE A 214 0.13 -11.79 -12.08
CA ILE A 214 0.72 -13.05 -12.56
C ILE A 214 -0.37 -14.04 -12.98
N VAL A 215 -1.43 -14.19 -12.18
CA VAL A 215 -2.58 -15.05 -12.49
C VAL A 215 -3.25 -14.58 -13.78
N CYS A 216 -3.47 -13.28 -13.95
CA CYS A 216 -4.07 -12.70 -15.15
C CYS A 216 -3.25 -12.99 -16.41
N ILE A 217 -1.93 -12.83 -16.35
CA ILE A 217 -1.02 -13.14 -17.47
C ILE A 217 -1.05 -14.63 -17.81
N LYS A 218 -0.97 -15.49 -16.79
CA LYS A 218 -0.90 -16.94 -16.97
C LYS A 218 -2.21 -17.52 -17.52
N GLU A 219 -3.34 -17.06 -16.97
CA GLU A 219 -4.68 -17.53 -17.33
C GLU A 219 -5.26 -16.73 -18.50
N LYS A 220 -4.53 -15.72 -19.00
CA LYS A 220 -4.94 -14.81 -20.08
C LYS A 220 -6.33 -14.23 -19.85
N ARG A 221 -6.54 -13.74 -18.63
CA ARG A 221 -7.83 -13.22 -18.17
C ARG A 221 -7.64 -11.93 -17.40
N PHE A 222 -8.68 -11.12 -17.34
CA PHE A 222 -8.65 -9.84 -16.64
C PHE A 222 -8.86 -9.98 -15.12
N PRO A 223 -8.30 -9.05 -14.32
CA PRO A 223 -8.33 -9.12 -12.86
C PRO A 223 -9.71 -8.87 -12.24
N TRP A 224 -10.65 -8.25 -12.97
CA TRP A 224 -12.03 -8.03 -12.51
C TRP A 224 -12.98 -9.20 -12.79
N LEU A 225 -12.54 -10.24 -13.52
CA LEU A 225 -13.41 -11.35 -13.86
C LEU A 225 -13.83 -12.12 -12.60
N GLY A 226 -15.15 -12.16 -12.36
CA GLY A 226 -15.75 -12.72 -11.15
C GLY A 226 -16.34 -11.65 -10.21
N LEU A 227 -16.12 -10.37 -10.50
CA LEU A 227 -16.87 -9.29 -9.86
C LEU A 227 -18.32 -9.25 -10.36
N PRO A 228 -19.28 -8.89 -9.49
CA PRO A 228 -20.62 -8.56 -9.94
C PRO A 228 -20.56 -7.43 -10.98
N SER A 229 -21.27 -7.57 -12.10
CA SER A 229 -21.32 -6.51 -13.13
C SER A 229 -22.07 -5.26 -12.66
N ASN A 230 -22.85 -5.38 -11.59
CA ASN A 230 -23.69 -4.33 -11.01
C ASN A 230 -23.17 -3.84 -9.64
N LEU A 231 -21.86 -3.58 -9.53
CA LEU A 231 -21.29 -2.99 -8.33
C LEU A 231 -21.95 -1.64 -8.01
N ASN A 232 -22.42 -1.50 -6.76
CA ASN A 232 -22.94 -0.24 -6.26
C ASN A 232 -21.79 0.63 -5.71
N TYR A 233 -21.23 1.48 -6.57
CA TYR A 233 -20.13 2.40 -6.24
C TYR A 233 -20.47 3.42 -5.15
N ASP A 234 -21.76 3.69 -4.91
CA ASP A 234 -22.24 4.60 -3.86
C ASP A 234 -21.86 4.09 -2.45
N THR A 235 -21.97 2.78 -2.25
CA THR A 235 -21.84 2.13 -0.94
C THR A 235 -20.44 1.57 -0.66
N LEU A 236 -19.55 1.54 -1.65
CA LEU A 236 -18.21 0.96 -1.48
C LEU A 236 -17.36 1.76 -0.51
N SER A 237 -16.59 1.09 0.34
CA SER A 237 -15.62 1.76 1.20
C SER A 237 -14.50 2.43 0.39
N THR A 238 -13.79 3.38 1.01
CA THR A 238 -12.64 4.04 0.36
C THR A 238 -11.57 3.01 -0.04
N THR A 239 -11.32 2.01 0.81
CA THR A 239 -10.41 0.87 0.54
C THR A 239 -10.85 0.03 -0.67
N GLN A 240 -12.15 -0.25 -0.78
CA GLN A 240 -12.70 -0.97 -1.93
C GLN A 240 -12.58 -0.17 -3.23
N LEU A 241 -12.84 1.14 -3.20
CA LEU A 241 -12.64 2.02 -4.36
C LEU A 241 -11.16 2.12 -4.77
N LYS A 242 -10.23 2.21 -3.80
CA LYS A 242 -8.78 2.13 -4.06
C LYS A 242 -8.40 0.80 -4.71
N THR A 243 -8.97 -0.31 -4.22
CA THR A 243 -8.77 -1.65 -4.79
C THR A 243 -9.22 -1.69 -6.25
N LEU A 244 -10.45 -1.24 -6.54
CA LEU A 244 -10.97 -1.19 -7.91
C LEU A 244 -10.12 -0.29 -8.81
N ARG A 245 -9.66 0.87 -8.30
CA ARG A 245 -8.75 1.76 -9.05
C ARG A 245 -7.46 1.03 -9.43
N LEU A 246 -6.82 0.31 -8.50
CA LEU A 246 -5.60 -0.43 -8.77
C LEU A 246 -5.84 -1.64 -9.68
N VAL A 247 -7.00 -2.31 -9.55
CA VAL A 247 -7.44 -3.36 -10.47
C VAL A 247 -7.58 -2.81 -11.88
N ALA A 248 -8.24 -1.67 -12.06
CA ALA A 248 -8.37 -0.99 -13.34
C ALA A 248 -7.01 -0.59 -13.94
N GLN A 249 -6.04 -0.19 -13.10
CA GLN A 249 -4.68 0.07 -13.56
C GLN A 249 -3.96 -1.22 -14.00
N LEU A 250 -4.13 -2.32 -13.25
CA LEU A 250 -3.59 -3.62 -13.63
C LEU A 250 -4.18 -4.11 -14.96
N SER A 251 -5.47 -3.84 -15.20
CA SER A 251 -6.16 -4.11 -16.46
C SER A 251 -5.40 -3.59 -17.66
N GLU A 252 -4.97 -2.34 -17.60
CA GLU A 252 -4.23 -1.66 -18.66
C GLU A 252 -2.87 -2.33 -18.88
N MET A 253 -2.20 -2.77 -17.81
CA MET A 253 -0.90 -3.45 -17.89
C MET A 253 -0.98 -4.83 -18.54
N VAL A 254 -2.08 -5.58 -18.32
CA VAL A 254 -2.24 -6.93 -18.86
C VAL A 254 -3.04 -6.97 -20.17
N PHE A 255 -3.54 -5.83 -20.63
CA PHE A 255 -4.42 -5.75 -21.80
C PHE A 255 -3.80 -6.39 -23.05
N SER A 256 -2.51 -6.15 -23.30
CA SER A 256 -1.80 -6.65 -24.48
C SER A 256 -1.59 -8.17 -24.52
N VAL A 257 -1.69 -8.85 -23.38
CA VAL A 257 -1.48 -10.30 -23.29
C VAL A 257 -2.80 -11.10 -23.29
N ILE A 258 -3.93 -10.42 -23.23
CA ILE A 258 -5.26 -11.03 -23.15
C ILE A 258 -5.88 -11.06 -24.57
N PRO A 259 -6.22 -12.25 -25.10
CA PRO A 259 -6.56 -12.40 -26.51
C PRO A 259 -7.94 -11.84 -26.88
N THR A 260 -8.86 -11.68 -25.92
CA THR A 260 -10.21 -11.19 -26.21
C THR A 260 -10.83 -10.57 -24.97
N VAL A 261 -11.37 -9.37 -25.12
CA VAL A 261 -12.17 -8.70 -24.08
C VAL A 261 -13.63 -8.97 -24.38
N LYS A 262 -14.31 -9.74 -23.52
CA LYS A 262 -15.76 -10.02 -23.69
C LYS A 262 -16.63 -9.03 -22.93
N THR A 263 -16.25 -8.69 -21.70
CA THR A 263 -16.95 -7.73 -20.85
C THR A 263 -15.95 -6.97 -19.97
N TYR A 264 -16.22 -5.68 -19.75
CA TYR A 264 -15.48 -4.84 -18.82
C TYR A 264 -16.40 -4.53 -17.64
N ASP A 265 -16.23 -5.27 -16.53
CA ASP A 265 -17.23 -5.33 -15.44
C ASP A 265 -17.00 -4.27 -14.35
N ILE A 266 -16.06 -3.34 -14.58
CA ILE A 266 -15.75 -2.24 -13.66
C ILE A 266 -15.77 -0.91 -14.39
N LYS A 267 -15.84 0.22 -13.68
CA LYS A 267 -15.68 1.54 -14.30
C LYS A 267 -14.21 1.76 -14.74
N PRO A 268 -13.96 2.61 -15.77
CA PRO A 268 -12.61 2.93 -16.22
C PRO A 268 -11.73 3.51 -15.11
N PHE A 269 -10.41 3.36 -15.24
CA PHE A 269 -9.43 3.86 -14.26
C PHE A 269 -9.65 5.32 -13.89
N ILE A 270 -9.88 6.19 -14.89
CA ILE A 270 -10.06 7.64 -14.66
C ILE A 270 -11.29 7.94 -13.79
N ILE A 271 -12.40 7.22 -13.99
CA ILE A 271 -13.62 7.39 -13.21
C ILE A 271 -13.39 6.92 -11.78
N LEU A 272 -12.79 5.74 -11.60
CA LEU A 272 -12.44 5.22 -10.28
C LEU A 272 -11.44 6.13 -9.55
N HIS A 273 -10.49 6.72 -10.28
CA HIS A 273 -9.54 7.67 -9.73
C HIS A 273 -10.23 8.93 -9.21
N TYR A 274 -11.21 9.48 -9.94
CA TYR A 274 -12.01 10.60 -9.45
C TYR A 274 -12.85 10.22 -8.24
N LEU A 275 -13.52 9.07 -8.23
CA LEU A 275 -14.29 8.61 -7.07
C LEU A 275 -13.44 8.50 -5.81
N VAL A 276 -12.26 7.89 -5.91
CA VAL A 276 -11.29 7.80 -4.81
C VAL A 276 -10.86 9.20 -4.38
N THR A 277 -10.53 10.08 -5.32
CA THR A 277 -10.07 11.44 -5.01
C THR A 277 -11.16 12.29 -4.34
N ILE A 278 -12.42 12.16 -4.77
CA ILE A 278 -13.56 12.83 -4.13
C ILE A 278 -13.73 12.33 -2.68
N LYS A 279 -13.73 11.01 -2.43
CA LYS A 279 -13.82 10.47 -1.06
C LYS A 279 -12.69 10.98 -0.17
N LEU A 280 -11.45 10.95 -0.66
CA LEU A 280 -10.30 11.44 0.09
C LEU A 280 -10.40 12.95 0.39
N ALA A 281 -10.91 13.75 -0.56
CA ALA A 281 -11.15 15.18 -0.35
C ALA A 281 -12.21 15.40 0.73
N ILE A 282 -13.35 14.70 0.65
CA ILE A 282 -14.42 14.75 1.66
C ILE A 282 -13.88 14.36 3.05
N GLU A 283 -13.21 13.21 3.17
CA GLU A 283 -12.63 12.73 4.43
C GLU A 283 -11.67 13.76 5.04
N ARG A 284 -10.77 14.33 4.24
CA ARG A 284 -9.81 15.33 4.71
C ARG A 284 -10.49 16.64 5.08
N MET A 285 -11.41 17.15 4.27
CA MET A 285 -12.14 18.39 4.55
C MET A 285 -12.94 18.27 5.85
N THR A 286 -13.67 17.16 6.04
CA THR A 286 -14.38 16.87 7.30
C THR A 286 -13.45 16.86 8.51
N ARG A 287 -12.28 16.22 8.39
CA ARG A 287 -11.25 16.25 9.45
C ARG A 287 -10.77 17.67 9.76
N LEU A 288 -10.53 18.49 8.74
CA LEU A 288 -10.10 19.88 8.92
C LEU A 288 -11.20 20.75 9.52
N PHE A 289 -12.46 20.57 9.13
CA PHE A 289 -13.60 21.27 9.74
C PHE A 289 -13.73 20.94 11.22
N ASN A 290 -13.55 19.68 11.60
CA ASN A 290 -13.55 19.29 13.01
C ASN A 290 -12.37 19.90 13.75
N LYS A 291 -11.16 19.86 13.18
CA LYS A 291 -9.98 20.52 13.75
C LYS A 291 -10.19 22.03 13.92
N ARG A 292 -10.90 22.69 13.00
CA ARG A 292 -11.24 24.11 13.06
C ARG A 292 -12.09 24.48 14.28
N LYS A 293 -12.96 23.57 14.74
CA LYS A 293 -13.77 23.77 15.95
C LYS A 293 -12.90 23.87 17.22
N GLU A 294 -11.73 23.23 17.20
CA GLU A 294 -10.81 23.17 18.34
C GLU A 294 -9.68 24.20 18.23
N THR A 295 -9.19 24.44 17.02
CA THR A 295 -7.98 25.23 16.75
C THR A 295 -8.10 26.03 15.46
N LYS A 296 -7.38 27.15 15.37
CA LYS A 296 -7.30 27.90 14.11
C LYS A 296 -6.51 27.09 13.08
N LEU A 297 -7.08 26.90 11.88
CA LEU A 297 -6.39 26.27 10.76
C LEU A 297 -5.30 27.20 10.18
N SER A 298 -4.23 26.63 9.64
CA SER A 298 -3.20 27.40 8.93
C SER A 298 -3.72 27.90 7.59
N ASP A 299 -3.09 28.95 7.04
CA ASP A 299 -3.46 29.49 5.72
C ASP A 299 -3.32 28.43 4.62
N PHE A 300 -2.33 27.54 4.74
CA PHE A 300 -2.18 26.40 3.84
C PHE A 300 -3.38 25.45 3.91
N GLN A 301 -3.85 25.11 5.12
CA GLN A 301 -5.03 24.27 5.31
C GLN A 301 -6.29 24.96 4.75
N MET A 302 -6.48 26.25 5.03
CA MET A 302 -7.63 27.02 4.53
C MET A 302 -7.63 27.12 2.99
N ARG A 303 -6.49 27.44 2.36
CA ARG A 303 -6.36 27.47 0.89
C ARG A 303 -6.56 26.10 0.27
N SER A 304 -6.10 25.05 0.92
CA SER A 304 -6.32 23.69 0.46
C SER A 304 -7.81 23.31 0.47
N ILE A 305 -8.56 23.69 1.51
CA ILE A 305 -10.02 23.50 1.55
C ILE A 305 -10.68 24.25 0.39
N PHE A 306 -10.25 25.48 0.10
CA PHE A 306 -10.77 26.25 -1.03
C PHE A 306 -10.57 25.51 -2.37
N ILE A 307 -9.35 25.04 -2.64
CA ILE A 307 -9.04 24.30 -3.88
C ILE A 307 -9.82 22.99 -3.95
N GLN A 308 -9.91 22.24 -2.84
CA GLN A 308 -10.67 20.99 -2.78
C GLN A 308 -12.17 21.22 -2.99
N ASN A 309 -12.74 22.27 -2.42
CA ASN A 309 -14.13 22.66 -2.66
C ASN A 309 -14.37 22.98 -4.14
N PHE A 310 -13.46 23.72 -4.77
CA PHE A 310 -13.53 23.99 -6.22
C PHE A 310 -13.44 22.70 -7.04
N PHE A 311 -12.52 21.79 -6.69
CA PHE A 311 -12.43 20.47 -7.33
C PHE A 311 -13.76 19.70 -7.24
N LEU A 312 -14.42 19.68 -6.08
CA LEU A 312 -15.72 19.01 -5.93
C LEU A 312 -16.79 19.63 -6.85
N LYS A 313 -16.86 20.98 -6.91
CA LYS A 313 -17.74 21.70 -7.86
C LYS A 313 -17.44 21.35 -9.31
N GLU A 314 -16.16 21.23 -9.67
CA GLU A 314 -15.73 20.86 -11.00
C GLU A 314 -16.15 19.42 -11.37
N MET A 315 -16.08 18.48 -10.42
CA MET A 315 -16.53 17.09 -10.65
C MET A 315 -18.04 17.00 -10.91
N VAL A 316 -18.83 17.87 -10.28
CA VAL A 316 -20.26 18.05 -10.59
C VAL A 316 -20.42 18.62 -12.00
N ALA A 317 -19.75 19.73 -12.31
CA ALA A 317 -19.86 20.39 -13.62
C ALA A 317 -19.42 19.48 -14.79
N LYS A 318 -18.43 18.60 -14.56
CA LYS A 318 -17.94 17.62 -15.55
C LYS A 318 -18.82 16.37 -15.69
N ASN A 319 -19.94 16.31 -14.96
CA ASN A 319 -20.84 15.16 -14.93
C ASN A 319 -20.13 13.84 -14.57
N ILE A 320 -19.17 13.86 -13.65
CA ILE A 320 -18.46 12.65 -13.22
C ILE A 320 -19.38 11.74 -12.41
N LEU A 321 -20.23 12.30 -11.54
CA LEU A 321 -21.10 11.51 -10.65
C LEU A 321 -22.14 10.68 -11.43
N PRO A 322 -22.87 11.24 -12.42
CA PRO A 322 -23.75 10.45 -13.27
C PRO A 322 -23.00 9.37 -14.06
N LYS A 323 -21.85 9.70 -14.67
CA LYS A 323 -21.02 8.71 -15.41
C LYS A 323 -20.55 7.54 -14.53
N ALA A 324 -20.31 7.82 -13.26
CA ALA A 324 -19.90 6.83 -12.28
C ALA A 324 -21.07 5.98 -11.74
N ASN A 325 -22.32 6.35 -12.00
CA ASN A 325 -23.52 5.76 -11.39
C ASN A 325 -23.44 5.75 -9.85
N VAL A 326 -22.95 6.83 -9.23
CA VAL A 326 -23.02 6.98 -7.77
C VAL A 326 -24.37 7.53 -7.35
N GLY A 327 -24.80 7.13 -6.16
CA GLY A 327 -26.13 7.39 -5.64
C GLY A 327 -26.15 8.49 -4.57
N LYS A 328 -27.21 8.45 -3.77
CA LYS A 328 -27.52 9.49 -2.79
C LYS A 328 -26.48 9.59 -1.69
N THR A 329 -25.91 8.48 -1.21
CA THR A 329 -24.98 8.52 -0.06
C THR A 329 -23.71 9.30 -0.40
N PHE A 330 -23.15 9.08 -1.59
CA PHE A 330 -21.96 9.77 -2.05
C PHE A 330 -22.24 11.26 -2.33
N ILE A 331 -23.38 11.55 -2.94
CA ILE A 331 -23.81 12.92 -3.28
C ILE A 331 -24.07 13.74 -2.00
N ASP A 332 -24.85 13.20 -1.04
CA ASP A 332 -25.17 13.88 0.21
C ASP A 332 -23.89 14.24 1.00
N SER A 333 -22.94 13.30 1.08
CA SER A 333 -21.65 13.53 1.76
C SER A 333 -20.83 14.67 1.12
N MET A 334 -20.89 14.78 -0.21
CA MET A 334 -20.21 15.82 -0.95
C MET A 334 -20.91 17.18 -0.75
N ILE A 335 -22.25 17.22 -0.80
CA ILE A 335 -23.04 18.42 -0.57
C ILE A 335 -22.79 18.96 0.84
N GLU A 336 -22.80 18.11 1.86
CA GLU A 336 -22.54 18.51 3.25
C GLU A 336 -21.21 19.27 3.39
N VAL A 337 -20.13 18.69 2.85
CA VAL A 337 -18.79 19.30 2.90
C VAL A 337 -18.72 20.59 2.08
N MET A 338 -19.35 20.63 0.90
CA MET A 338 -19.39 21.81 0.04
C MET A 338 -20.16 22.97 0.68
N THR A 339 -21.30 22.69 1.34
CA THR A 339 -22.11 23.70 2.04
C THR A 339 -21.28 24.39 3.13
N ILE A 340 -20.63 23.60 4.00
CA ILE A 340 -19.75 24.15 5.04
C ILE A 340 -18.61 24.94 4.42
N ALA A 341 -18.00 24.44 3.34
CA ALA A 341 -16.88 25.11 2.66
C ALA A 341 -17.30 26.47 2.06
N ASN A 342 -18.49 26.57 1.48
CA ASN A 342 -18.98 27.80 0.84
C ASN A 342 -19.21 28.94 1.83
N GLU A 343 -19.46 28.63 3.10
CA GLU A 343 -19.64 29.62 4.18
C GLU A 343 -18.31 30.13 4.76
N LEU A 344 -17.16 29.63 4.29
CA LEU A 344 -15.86 30.00 4.82
C LEU A 344 -15.30 31.27 4.17
N GLU A 345 -14.78 32.14 5.02
CA GLU A 345 -13.84 33.17 4.59
C GLU A 345 -12.45 32.56 4.39
N TYR A 346 -11.95 32.66 3.17
CA TYR A 346 -10.64 32.13 2.78
C TYR A 346 -9.57 33.22 2.74
N PRO A 347 -8.30 32.89 3.04
CA PRO A 347 -7.18 33.77 2.72
C PRO A 347 -7.12 34.07 1.23
N GLU A 348 -6.42 35.15 0.85
CA GLU A 348 -6.17 35.46 -0.56
C GLU A 348 -5.63 34.24 -1.31
N PRO A 349 -6.20 33.90 -2.50
CA PRO A 349 -5.69 32.84 -3.36
C PRO A 349 -4.21 33.04 -3.69
N LEU A 350 -3.52 31.93 -3.93
CA LEU A 350 -2.14 32.00 -4.42
C LEU A 350 -2.15 32.38 -5.90
N ASP A 351 -1.20 33.22 -6.30
CA ASP A 351 -0.90 33.41 -7.71
C ASP A 351 -0.11 32.22 -8.23
N CYS A 352 -0.42 31.81 -9.45
CA CYS A 352 0.35 30.80 -10.13
C CYS A 352 1.72 31.37 -10.51
N VAL A 353 2.77 30.66 -10.14
CA VAL A 353 4.16 31.05 -10.41
C VAL A 353 4.49 31.10 -11.91
N TRP A 354 3.74 30.40 -12.78
CA TRP A 354 3.98 30.40 -14.23
C TRP A 354 3.09 31.36 -15.01
N CYS A 355 1.77 31.34 -14.83
CA CYS A 355 0.90 32.26 -15.58
C CYS A 355 0.72 33.62 -14.89
N GLY A 356 0.92 33.69 -13.57
CA GLY A 356 0.65 34.86 -12.74
C GLY A 356 -0.82 35.01 -12.33
N ASP A 357 -1.71 34.12 -12.78
CA ASP A 357 -3.14 34.19 -12.46
C ASP A 357 -3.45 33.55 -11.11
N LYS A 358 -4.52 34.01 -10.46
CA LYS A 358 -5.01 33.43 -9.21
C LYS A 358 -5.40 31.96 -9.41
N ILE A 359 -4.91 31.09 -8.51
CA ILE A 359 -5.27 29.68 -8.47
C ILE A 359 -6.66 29.54 -7.84
N LEU A 360 -7.66 29.47 -8.70
CA LEU A 360 -9.06 29.31 -8.31
C LEU A 360 -9.48 27.85 -8.16
N GLY A 361 -8.69 26.90 -8.67
CA GLY A 361 -9.04 25.48 -8.71
C GLY A 361 -7.84 24.55 -8.87
N PRO A 362 -8.07 23.26 -9.17
CA PRO A 362 -7.01 22.25 -9.28
C PRO A 362 -6.17 22.41 -10.55
N VAL A 363 -6.61 23.20 -11.52
CA VAL A 363 -5.93 23.45 -12.81
C VAL A 363 -5.89 24.96 -13.08
N CYS A 364 -4.79 25.45 -13.63
CA CYS A 364 -4.68 26.84 -14.09
C CYS A 364 -5.22 27.03 -15.51
N PHE A 365 -5.48 28.29 -15.89
CA PHE A 365 -5.98 28.63 -17.22
C PHE A 365 -5.12 29.76 -17.82
N PRO A 366 -4.29 29.52 -18.86
CA PRO A 366 -4.14 28.27 -19.60
C PRO A 366 -3.52 27.12 -18.76
N PRO A 367 -3.86 25.86 -19.07
CA PRO A 367 -3.32 24.72 -18.35
C PRO A 367 -1.83 24.57 -18.60
N HIS A 368 -1.07 24.47 -17.53
CA HIS A 368 0.35 24.18 -17.55
C HIS A 368 0.62 23.01 -16.59
N VAL A 369 1.77 22.36 -16.75
CA VAL A 369 2.13 21.19 -15.96
C VAL A 369 2.50 21.62 -14.54
N ASP A 370 1.51 21.84 -13.66
CA ASP A 370 1.75 21.84 -12.22
C ASP A 370 1.79 20.46 -11.63
N SER A 371 2.86 20.24 -10.86
CA SER A 371 2.82 19.22 -9.84
C SER A 371 1.82 19.65 -8.77
N ARG A 372 0.74 18.91 -8.61
CA ARG A 372 -0.23 19.11 -7.52
C ARG A 372 0.03 18.10 -6.41
N CYS A 373 -0.16 18.54 -5.18
CA CYS A 373 -0.16 17.64 -4.05
C CYS A 373 -1.38 16.71 -4.13
N CYS A 374 -1.16 15.40 -4.14
CA CYS A 374 -2.23 14.40 -4.18
C CYS A 374 -3.11 14.35 -2.91
N ILE A 375 -2.73 15.05 -1.84
CA ILE A 375 -3.46 15.11 -0.57
C ILE A 375 -4.23 16.43 -0.44
N SER A 376 -3.56 17.57 -0.65
CA SER A 376 -4.15 18.91 -0.46
C SER A 376 -4.61 19.59 -1.74
N MET A 377 -4.25 19.04 -2.92
CA MET A 377 -4.41 19.68 -4.25
C MET A 377 -3.68 21.02 -4.41
N MET A 378 -2.90 21.42 -3.39
CA MET A 378 -2.08 22.62 -3.47
C MET A 378 -1.00 22.47 -4.55
N PRO A 379 -0.68 23.55 -5.28
CA PRO A 379 0.43 23.55 -6.22
C PRO A 379 1.76 23.27 -5.52
N ILE A 380 2.66 22.61 -6.25
CA ILE A 380 4.06 22.36 -5.88
C ILE A 380 4.89 23.03 -6.98
N PHE A 381 5.46 24.19 -6.69
CA PHE A 381 6.08 25.05 -7.71
C PHE A 381 7.52 24.71 -8.02
N VAL A 382 8.24 24.07 -7.10
CA VAL A 382 9.69 23.87 -7.22
C VAL A 382 10.05 22.38 -7.25
N VAL A 383 10.24 21.78 -6.08
CA VAL A 383 10.61 20.38 -5.96
C VAL A 383 9.67 19.74 -4.97
N ALA A 384 8.95 18.72 -5.42
CA ALA A 384 8.15 17.90 -4.53
C ALA A 384 9.06 17.30 -3.46
N GLU A 385 8.77 17.57 -2.19
CA GLU A 385 9.55 16.98 -1.10
C GLU A 385 9.22 15.49 -0.93
N TYR A 386 8.05 15.05 -1.38
CA TYR A 386 7.58 13.68 -1.22
C TYR A 386 7.07 13.10 -2.53
N LYS A 387 7.47 11.86 -2.84
CA LYS A 387 7.02 11.13 -4.02
C LYS A 387 6.68 9.69 -3.68
N CYS A 388 5.53 9.23 -4.17
CA CYS A 388 5.16 7.83 -4.04
C CYS A 388 6.09 6.96 -4.89
N PRO A 389 6.73 5.90 -4.35
CA PRO A 389 7.59 5.02 -5.14
C PRO A 389 6.82 4.27 -6.22
N TYR A 390 5.51 4.07 -6.06
CA TYR A 390 4.68 3.27 -6.95
C TYR A 390 3.95 4.12 -7.99
N CYS A 391 2.96 4.92 -7.58
CA CYS A 391 2.17 5.71 -8.53
C CYS A 391 2.76 7.07 -8.89
N LYS A 392 3.93 7.42 -8.32
CA LYS A 392 4.65 8.68 -8.58
C LYS A 392 3.90 9.96 -8.20
N SER A 393 2.75 9.86 -7.55
CA SER A 393 2.05 11.01 -6.96
C SER A 393 2.93 11.77 -5.98
N LEU A 394 2.72 13.09 -5.91
CA LEU A 394 3.57 14.03 -5.18
C LEU A 394 2.83 14.60 -3.98
N ALA A 395 3.54 14.92 -2.90
CA ALA A 395 2.96 15.59 -1.75
C ALA A 395 3.76 16.84 -1.36
N HIS A 396 3.02 17.86 -0.92
CA HIS A 396 3.58 19.12 -0.45
C HIS A 396 4.18 18.95 0.94
N LYS A 397 5.29 19.64 1.23
CA LYS A 397 5.96 19.59 2.53
C LYS A 397 5.04 19.85 3.72
N GLN A 398 4.19 20.88 3.60
CA GLN A 398 3.31 21.32 4.68
C GLN A 398 2.30 20.25 5.13
N ILE A 399 2.16 19.13 4.41
CA ILE A 399 1.42 17.95 4.89
C ILE A 399 2.05 17.34 6.15
N GLU A 400 3.35 17.57 6.42
CA GLU A 400 4.01 17.19 7.68
C GLU A 400 3.33 17.79 8.92
N GLU A 401 2.65 18.94 8.78
CA GLU A 401 1.87 19.56 9.86
C GLU A 401 0.61 18.75 10.23
N GLU A 402 0.14 17.88 9.32
CA GLU A 402 -1.06 17.06 9.48
C GLU A 402 -0.72 15.59 9.79
N HIS A 403 0.46 15.11 9.40
CA HIS A 403 0.82 13.69 9.46
C HIS A 403 2.28 13.48 9.90
N SER A 404 2.49 12.61 10.90
CA SER A 404 3.85 12.22 11.33
C SER A 404 4.60 11.38 10.29
N ARG A 405 3.87 10.68 9.44
CA ARG A 405 4.36 9.92 8.29
C ARG A 405 3.43 10.15 7.11
N ILE A 406 4.00 10.46 5.96
CA ILE A 406 3.23 10.79 4.76
C ILE A 406 3.07 9.52 3.92
N TYR A 407 1.84 9.01 3.86
CA TYR A 407 1.47 7.90 3.01
C TYR A 407 0.80 8.41 1.74
N CYS A 408 1.04 7.73 0.62
CA CYS A 408 0.36 8.02 -0.62
C CYS A 408 -1.13 7.67 -0.45
N PRO A 409 -2.05 8.62 -0.69
CA PRO A 409 -3.47 8.39 -0.43
C PRO A 409 -4.11 7.39 -1.40
N TYR A 410 -3.45 7.05 -2.51
CA TYR A 410 -3.97 6.08 -3.49
C TYR A 410 -3.40 4.68 -3.34
N CYS A 411 -2.19 4.57 -2.80
CA CYS A 411 -1.41 3.32 -2.75
C CYS A 411 -1.18 2.82 -1.32
N ASP A 412 -1.47 3.65 -0.32
CA ASP A 412 -1.21 3.42 1.11
C ASP A 412 0.23 2.98 1.40
N VAL A 413 1.17 3.50 0.61
CA VAL A 413 2.61 3.28 0.83
C VAL A 413 3.28 4.55 1.30
N LEU A 414 4.27 4.39 2.18
CA LEU A 414 5.08 5.51 2.66
C LEU A 414 5.71 6.24 1.47
N MET A 415 5.54 7.56 1.41
CA MET A 415 6.14 8.38 0.37
C MET A 415 7.62 8.61 0.67
N GLU A 416 8.45 8.50 -0.36
CA GLU A 416 9.88 8.75 -0.25
C GLU A 416 10.13 10.24 -0.21
N ARG A 417 10.94 10.68 0.76
CA ARG A 417 11.42 12.06 0.80
C ARG A 417 12.47 12.26 -0.29
N ILE A 418 12.23 13.21 -1.19
CA ILE A 418 13.19 13.59 -2.21
C ILE A 418 14.24 14.47 -1.53
N VAL A 419 15.39 13.87 -1.21
CA VAL A 419 16.55 14.61 -0.70
C VAL A 419 17.31 15.16 -1.90
N MET A 420 17.26 16.48 -2.09
CA MET A 420 18.20 17.13 -3.00
C MET A 420 19.56 17.22 -2.33
N ALA A 421 20.60 16.78 -3.04
CA ALA A 421 21.96 16.64 -2.51
C ALA A 421 22.66 17.99 -2.20
N ASP A 422 22.10 19.11 -2.68
CA ASP A 422 22.70 20.43 -2.53
C ASP A 422 21.80 21.34 -1.69
N GLU A 423 22.25 21.60 -0.47
CA GLU A 423 21.60 22.49 0.50
C GLU A 423 21.52 23.94 0.00
N GLN A 424 22.44 24.37 -0.87
CA GLN A 424 22.40 25.69 -1.50
C GLN A 424 21.33 25.79 -2.59
N ILE A 425 21.05 24.70 -3.30
CA ILE A 425 19.92 24.63 -4.24
C ILE A 425 18.61 24.66 -3.46
N LEU A 426 18.54 23.95 -2.33
CA LEU A 426 17.38 23.95 -1.44
C LEU A 426 17.10 25.35 -0.85
N GLU A 427 18.13 26.06 -0.40
CA GLU A 427 18.03 27.43 0.08
C GLU A 427 17.57 28.38 -1.03
N LYS A 428 18.14 28.26 -2.24
CA LYS A 428 17.71 29.03 -3.42
C LYS A 428 16.26 28.74 -3.83
N CYS A 429 15.85 27.47 -3.82
CA CYS A 429 14.48 27.05 -4.10
C CYS A 429 13.48 27.60 -3.06
N ARG A 430 13.85 27.61 -1.76
CA ARG A 430 13.03 28.19 -0.68
C ARG A 430 12.92 29.71 -0.78
N LEU A 431 14.04 30.39 -1.07
CA LEU A 431 14.03 31.83 -1.35
C LEU A 431 13.16 32.15 -2.57
N PHE A 432 13.21 31.30 -3.60
CA PHE A 432 12.36 31.39 -4.78
C PHE A 432 10.87 31.22 -4.43
N GLU A 433 10.47 30.30 -3.54
CA GLU A 433 9.07 30.16 -3.08
C GLU A 433 8.57 31.42 -2.33
N VAL A 434 9.45 32.12 -1.60
CA VAL A 434 9.12 33.34 -0.87
C VAL A 434 9.05 34.55 -1.81
N GLU A 435 9.97 34.66 -2.78
CA GLU A 435 10.05 35.76 -3.75
C GLU A 435 9.05 35.64 -4.92
N THR A 436 8.74 34.43 -5.41
CA THR A 436 7.80 34.22 -6.53
C THR A 436 6.33 34.37 -6.16
N SER A 437 6.01 34.52 -4.87
CA SER A 437 4.70 35.03 -4.44
C SER A 437 4.40 36.45 -4.96
N LYS A 438 5.36 37.11 -5.64
CA LYS A 438 5.23 38.47 -6.22
C LYS A 438 5.76 38.65 -7.65
N GLN A 439 6.28 37.61 -8.31
CA GLN A 439 6.85 37.74 -9.67
C GLN A 439 6.50 36.55 -10.56
N LYS A 440 5.94 36.87 -11.74
CA LYS A 440 5.65 35.95 -12.84
C LYS A 440 6.95 35.45 -13.48
N LEU A 441 7.07 34.14 -13.71
CA LEU A 441 8.17 33.57 -14.50
C LEU A 441 7.79 33.54 -15.98
N ASP A 442 8.62 34.15 -16.82
CA ASP A 442 8.34 34.30 -18.26
C ASP A 442 8.52 33.02 -19.09
N VAL A 443 9.02 31.91 -18.51
CA VAL A 443 9.34 30.68 -19.27
C VAL A 443 8.91 29.40 -18.54
N CYS A 444 7.89 28.73 -19.08
CA CYS A 444 7.56 27.32 -18.81
C CYS A 444 8.74 26.45 -19.26
N PHE A 445 9.42 25.74 -18.35
CA PHE A 445 10.49 24.78 -18.69
C PHE A 445 9.99 23.39 -19.10
N ALA A 446 8.67 23.15 -19.06
CA ALA A 446 8.09 21.96 -19.65
C ALA A 446 7.91 22.18 -21.16
N ASP A 447 7.98 21.12 -21.94
CA ASP A 447 7.48 21.06 -23.33
C ASP A 447 5.96 21.30 -23.33
N CYS A 448 5.56 22.51 -22.97
CA CYS A 448 4.26 23.08 -23.21
C CYS A 448 4.03 22.91 -24.73
N LEU A 449 3.11 22.04 -25.16
CA LEU A 449 2.72 21.86 -26.56
C LEU A 449 2.37 23.23 -27.15
N LYS A 450 3.36 23.91 -27.73
CA LYS A 450 3.17 24.97 -28.70
C LYS A 450 2.80 24.30 -30.02
N GLU A 451 1.67 23.61 -30.03
CA GLU A 451 0.98 23.43 -31.29
C GLU A 451 0.22 24.73 -31.49
N GLU A 452 0.82 25.63 -32.26
CA GLU A 452 0.02 26.59 -33.03
C GLU A 452 -0.89 25.72 -33.90
N ILE A 453 -2.11 25.45 -33.43
CA ILE A 453 -3.14 24.85 -34.27
C ILE A 453 -3.47 25.93 -35.30
N ASP A 454 -2.84 25.85 -36.47
CA ASP A 454 -3.36 26.54 -37.64
C ASP A 454 -4.71 25.91 -37.94
N VAL A 455 -5.78 26.65 -37.64
CA VAL A 455 -7.17 26.21 -37.83
C VAL A 455 -7.44 25.90 -39.31
N ASN A 456 -6.54 26.29 -40.22
CA ASN A 456 -6.59 26.00 -41.65
C ASN A 456 -5.89 24.69 -42.07
N GLU A 457 -5.17 24.00 -41.18
CA GLU A 457 -4.50 22.71 -41.46
C GLU A 457 -5.29 21.48 -40.94
N ILE A 458 -6.52 21.66 -40.45
CA ILE A 458 -7.44 20.53 -40.25
C ILE A 458 -7.92 20.08 -41.64
N GLU A 459 -7.11 19.27 -42.31
CA GLU A 459 -7.57 18.47 -43.44
C GLU A 459 -8.73 17.59 -42.96
N GLU A 460 -9.88 17.74 -43.61
CA GLU A 460 -11.05 16.87 -43.51
C GLU A 460 -10.63 15.42 -43.82
N ASN A 461 -10.21 14.69 -42.79
CA ASN A 461 -10.00 13.26 -42.90
C ASN A 461 -11.35 12.55 -42.78
N ASP A 462 -12.01 12.37 -43.93
CA ASP A 462 -13.08 11.41 -44.17
C ASP A 462 -12.57 9.98 -43.91
N THR A 463 -12.56 9.56 -42.65
CA THR A 463 -12.53 8.13 -42.32
C THR A 463 -13.56 7.86 -41.23
N GLU A 464 -14.59 7.08 -41.60
CA GLU A 464 -15.69 6.65 -40.76
C GLU A 464 -15.18 6.03 -39.44
N TYR A 465 -15.32 6.77 -38.35
CA TYR A 465 -15.31 6.18 -37.02
C TYR A 465 -16.73 5.66 -36.73
N ILE A 466 -16.81 4.40 -36.32
CA ILE A 466 -18.04 3.82 -35.76
C ILE A 466 -18.35 4.56 -34.47
N ILE A 467 -19.34 5.47 -34.54
CA ILE A 467 -19.95 6.13 -33.39
C ILE A 467 -20.90 5.11 -32.76
N PHE A 468 -20.58 4.61 -31.57
CA PHE A 468 -21.58 4.02 -30.69
C PHE A 468 -22.32 5.17 -30.01
N SER A 469 -23.51 5.48 -30.50
CA SER A 469 -24.47 6.33 -29.83
C SER A 469 -25.24 5.50 -28.81
N ASP A 470 -24.97 5.69 -27.53
CA ASP A 470 -25.92 5.32 -26.47
C ASP A 470 -26.99 6.40 -26.41
N SER A 471 -28.01 6.22 -27.25
CA SER A 471 -29.30 6.89 -27.12
C SER A 471 -30.15 6.10 -26.14
N ASP A 472 -30.16 6.49 -24.87
CA ASP A 472 -31.26 6.16 -23.97
C ASP A 472 -31.83 7.49 -23.45
N GLU A 473 -33.04 7.78 -23.93
CA GLU A 473 -33.90 8.88 -23.51
C GLU A 473 -34.34 8.64 -22.06
N GLU A 474 -33.58 9.17 -21.09
CA GLU A 474 -34.08 9.37 -19.73
C GLU A 474 -34.57 10.82 -19.56
N SER A 475 -35.82 10.95 -19.11
CA SER A 475 -36.66 12.14 -19.15
C SER A 475 -35.97 13.42 -18.65
N SER A 476 -36.01 14.47 -19.47
CA SER A 476 -35.51 15.83 -19.21
C SER A 476 -36.05 16.51 -17.95
N ASP A 477 -37.10 15.94 -17.33
CA ASP A 477 -37.84 16.57 -16.25
C ASP A 477 -37.19 16.33 -14.88
N SER A 478 -36.51 15.19 -14.67
CA SER A 478 -35.69 14.94 -13.46
C SER A 478 -34.43 15.80 -13.43
N MET A 479 -33.84 16.08 -14.59
CA MET A 479 -32.67 16.96 -14.74
C MET A 479 -32.99 18.44 -14.42
N LYS A 480 -34.19 18.93 -14.78
CA LYS A 480 -34.62 20.29 -14.45
C LYS A 480 -34.83 20.49 -12.94
N GLU A 481 -35.28 19.47 -12.23
CA GLU A 481 -35.43 19.54 -10.77
C GLU A 481 -34.07 19.63 -10.06
N LEU A 482 -33.08 18.84 -10.49
CA LEU A 482 -31.71 18.89 -9.96
C LEU A 482 -31.03 20.24 -10.23
N TYR A 483 -31.18 20.80 -11.44
CA TYR A 483 -30.69 22.15 -11.76
C TYR A 483 -31.40 23.24 -10.94
N ASN A 484 -32.69 23.08 -10.64
CA ASN A 484 -33.45 24.01 -9.82
C ASN A 484 -33.12 23.91 -8.32
N GLU A 485 -32.67 22.76 -7.83
CA GLU A 485 -32.13 22.64 -6.47
C GLU A 485 -30.74 23.27 -6.35
N PHE A 486 -29.89 23.13 -7.38
CA PHE A 486 -28.58 23.79 -7.42
C PHE A 486 -28.66 25.33 -7.55
N SER A 487 -29.64 25.86 -8.30
CA SER A 487 -29.84 27.31 -8.42
C SER A 487 -30.41 27.94 -7.15
N LYS A 488 -31.29 27.23 -6.42
CA LYS A 488 -31.81 27.65 -5.12
C LYS A 488 -30.77 27.62 -4.00
N ALA A 489 -29.74 26.79 -4.12
CA ALA A 489 -28.61 26.76 -3.18
C ALA A 489 -27.57 27.87 -3.45
N GLY A 490 -27.76 28.71 -4.48
CA GLY A 490 -26.72 29.60 -4.99
C GLY A 490 -27.08 31.07 -5.21
N ILE A 491 -28.32 31.52 -5.02
CA ILE A 491 -28.70 32.94 -5.21
C ILE A 491 -29.82 33.32 -4.22
N ASN A 492 -29.47 34.05 -3.15
CA ASN A 492 -30.37 35.05 -2.58
C ASN A 492 -29.91 36.39 -3.15
N ASP A 493 -30.54 36.82 -4.24
CA ASP A 493 -30.59 38.22 -4.63
C ASP A 493 -32.03 38.69 -4.43
N GLU A 494 -32.14 39.97 -4.04
CA GLU A 494 -33.34 40.78 -3.70
C GLU A 494 -33.72 40.72 -2.20
N ASP A 495 -33.68 41.81 -1.40
CA ASP A 495 -33.99 43.21 -1.70
C ASP A 495 -33.25 44.25 -0.80
N ASP A 496 -33.16 45.47 -1.36
CA ASP A 496 -32.80 46.84 -0.87
C ASP A 496 -31.43 47.43 -1.24
#